data_AF-A0A672NEN9-F1
#
_entry.id   AF-A0A672NEN9-F1
#
_cell.length_a   1.000
_cell.length_b   1.000
_cell.length_c   1.000
_cell.angle_alpha   90.00
_cell.angle_beta   90.00
_cell.angle_gamma   90.00
#
_symmetry.space_group_name_H-M   'P 1'
#
loop_
_entity.id
_entity.type
_entity.pdbx_description
1 polymer ?
#
loop_
_entity_poly.entity_id
_entity_poly.type
_entity_poly.pdbx_seq_one_letter_code
_entity_poly.pdbx_strand_id
1 'polypeptide(L)'
;MAASFGVCRLRFRALGGLDKFGLGLEPQTQVRFTSTTSAIKAQTENKAAKAAKESKTFQAIQEERREEAERSVLISCPPKINEKKFLDYLSKHGTINRHFFYNSYGANAVVEFSSRESIASLKESTNIPAVEHEASVPFKSRLLSLKWPGSQSSNHPMPKFKEQSPPSINEITQLLSEKDSIDEQLQCLTETLQLTEENISLRFLVCSLLRDIAGAYFPECIIRPFGSSVNSFGKLGCDVDMILELDGIYATSQKKVSAVDYLSTCLVLFYVVVCRVAMKSSELLFLYGQLDPRVRHLVFSVRCWARAHSITSSIPGAWITNFSLTVMVVFFLQQRNPPILPTLDRLKELAGIHNCPLHAIFRQKDTDIRQQNGEIKDVYEVYVCNEYKTFSINACIADLRQLVSKSL
;
A
#
# COMPACT_ATOMS: atom_id res chain seq x y z
N MET A 1 28.94 14.05 -6.34
CA MET A 1 29.61 12.76 -6.07
C MET A 1 28.60 11.86 -5.39
N ALA A 2 28.26 10.71 -5.98
CA ALA A 2 27.31 9.77 -5.38
C ALA A 2 28.06 8.84 -4.43
N ALA A 3 27.71 8.84 -3.15
CA ALA A 3 28.27 7.91 -2.18
C ALA A 3 27.54 6.56 -2.27
N SER A 4 28.30 5.48 -2.46
CA SER A 4 27.80 4.11 -2.48
C SER A 4 27.41 3.67 -1.06
N PHE A 5 26.13 3.33 -0.84
CA PHE A 5 25.68 2.78 0.45
C PHE A 5 26.08 1.30 0.58
N GLY A 6 27.19 1.03 1.27
CA GLY A 6 27.70 -0.32 1.50
C GLY A 6 26.76 -1.22 2.33
N VAL A 7 26.19 -2.25 1.69
CA VAL A 7 25.18 -3.15 2.30
C VAL A 7 25.82 -4.33 3.06
N CYS A 8 25.42 -4.56 4.32
CA CYS A 8 25.98 -5.57 5.21
C CYS A 8 25.86 -7.03 4.68
N ARG A 9 26.88 -7.87 4.93
CA ARG A 9 27.03 -9.22 4.35
C ARG A 9 26.85 -10.37 5.36
N LEU A 10 26.33 -11.49 4.88
CA LEU A 10 26.06 -12.74 5.60
C LEU A 10 26.83 -13.95 5.00
N ARG A 11 27.21 -14.95 5.82
CA ARG A 11 27.88 -16.22 5.43
C ARG A 11 27.36 -17.40 6.27
N PHE A 12 27.37 -18.63 5.73
CA PHE A 12 26.70 -19.81 6.32
C PHE A 12 27.57 -21.09 6.22
N ARG A 13 27.64 -21.92 7.28
CA ARG A 13 28.13 -23.33 7.32
C ARG A 13 26.95 -24.33 7.45
N ALA A 14 26.99 -25.49 6.78
CA ALA A 14 25.82 -26.36 6.54
C ALA A 14 25.80 -27.73 7.26
N LEU A 15 24.57 -28.23 7.49
CA LEU A 15 24.04 -29.60 7.80
C LEU A 15 22.49 -29.45 8.04
N GLY A 16 21.59 -30.44 7.93
CA GLY A 16 21.62 -31.81 7.36
C GLY A 16 20.33 -32.62 7.68
N GLY A 17 19.70 -33.30 6.69
CA GLY A 17 18.49 -34.17 6.83
C GLY A 17 17.13 -33.43 6.66
N LEU A 18 16.12 -33.86 5.85
CA LEU A 18 15.33 -35.12 5.67
C LEU A 18 14.15 -35.22 6.69
N ASP A 19 12.89 -35.59 6.37
CA ASP A 19 12.21 -36.01 5.11
C ASP A 19 10.63 -36.03 5.25
N LYS A 20 9.85 -36.06 4.14
CA LYS A 20 8.48 -36.66 3.93
C LYS A 20 7.21 -36.21 4.73
N PHE A 21 5.93 -36.48 4.35
CA PHE A 21 5.15 -36.59 3.07
C PHE A 21 3.62 -36.83 3.35
N GLY A 22 2.69 -36.60 2.39
CA GLY A 22 1.26 -37.09 2.37
C GLY A 22 0.16 -36.06 2.73
N LEU A 23 -0.87 -35.71 1.93
CA LEU A 23 -1.99 -36.45 1.28
C LEU A 23 -3.05 -36.99 2.28
N GLY A 24 -4.39 -36.78 2.16
CA GLY A 24 -5.24 -36.04 1.19
C GLY A 24 -6.77 -36.32 1.42
N LEU A 25 -7.63 -35.94 0.45
CA LEU A 25 -9.05 -36.33 0.20
C LEU A 25 -10.24 -35.51 0.79
N GLU A 26 -11.11 -35.04 -0.13
CA GLU A 26 -12.56 -34.75 0.06
C GLU A 26 -13.42 -36.03 -0.14
N PRO A 27 -14.75 -35.97 0.08
CA PRO A 27 -15.65 -36.09 -1.09
C PRO A 27 -16.92 -35.21 -1.08
N GLN A 28 -17.49 -35.03 -2.27
CA GLN A 28 -18.66 -34.19 -2.61
C GLN A 28 -20.02 -34.89 -2.40
N THR A 29 -21.11 -34.13 -2.31
CA THR A 29 -22.44 -34.57 -2.81
C THR A 29 -23.33 -33.37 -3.25
N GLN A 30 -24.03 -33.51 -4.36
CA GLN A 30 -25.07 -32.60 -4.90
C GLN A 30 -26.44 -32.87 -4.17
N VAL A 31 -27.61 -32.25 -4.39
CA VAL A 31 -28.25 -31.66 -5.59
C VAL A 31 -29.40 -30.69 -5.19
N ARG A 32 -29.69 -29.71 -6.08
CA ARG A 32 -31.00 -29.10 -6.43
C ARG A 32 -31.49 -27.79 -5.78
N PHE A 33 -31.78 -26.85 -6.69
CA PHE A 33 -32.44 -25.55 -6.53
C PHE A 33 -33.98 -25.67 -6.46
N THR A 34 -34.63 -24.75 -5.74
CA THR A 34 -35.72 -23.88 -6.31
C THR A 34 -36.06 -22.71 -5.36
N SER A 35 -36.05 -21.48 -5.92
CA SER A 35 -36.92 -20.31 -5.62
C SER A 35 -37.19 -19.78 -4.18
N THR A 36 -37.25 -18.47 -3.87
CA THR A 36 -36.60 -17.26 -4.44
C THR A 36 -36.72 -16.07 -3.45
N THR A 37 -35.84 -15.08 -3.57
CA THR A 37 -36.04 -13.65 -3.19
C THR A 37 -36.14 -13.23 -1.71
N SER A 38 -36.83 -13.94 -0.81
CA SER A 38 -36.96 -13.49 0.59
C SER A 38 -35.70 -13.74 1.45
N ALA A 39 -35.05 -14.89 1.26
CA ALA A 39 -33.84 -15.25 1.98
C ALA A 39 -32.62 -14.37 1.64
N ILE A 40 -32.57 -13.81 0.43
CA ILE A 40 -31.43 -13.00 -0.05
C ILE A 40 -31.30 -11.71 0.77
N LYS A 41 -32.42 -11.07 1.13
CA LYS A 41 -32.39 -9.82 1.91
C LYS A 41 -31.83 -10.04 3.33
N ALA A 42 -32.33 -11.07 4.02
CA ALA A 42 -31.87 -11.47 5.34
C ALA A 42 -30.42 -12.01 5.37
N GLN A 43 -29.94 -12.63 4.29
CA GLN A 43 -28.55 -13.07 4.16
C GLN A 43 -27.59 -11.91 3.87
N THR A 44 -28.00 -10.92 3.08
CA THR A 44 -27.19 -9.71 2.83
C THR A 44 -27.08 -8.84 4.09
N GLU A 45 -28.17 -8.68 4.84
CA GLU A 45 -28.17 -7.95 6.12
C GLU A 45 -27.30 -8.67 7.18
N ASN A 46 -27.35 -10.00 7.27
CA ASN A 46 -26.46 -10.76 8.16
C ASN A 46 -24.99 -10.78 7.70
N LYS A 47 -24.70 -10.81 6.38
CA LYS A 47 -23.33 -10.66 5.87
C LYS A 47 -22.78 -9.25 6.14
N ALA A 48 -23.59 -8.20 5.96
CA ALA A 48 -23.21 -6.83 6.28
C ALA A 48 -22.97 -6.64 7.79
N ALA A 49 -23.85 -7.19 8.64
CA ALA A 49 -23.68 -7.16 10.10
C ALA A 49 -22.46 -7.96 10.59
N LYS A 50 -22.10 -9.06 9.91
CA LYS A 50 -20.88 -9.82 10.21
C LYS A 50 -19.61 -9.11 9.72
N ALA A 51 -19.63 -8.53 8.52
CA ALA A 51 -18.51 -7.72 7.98
C ALA A 51 -18.26 -6.45 8.81
N ALA A 52 -19.31 -5.80 9.30
CA ALA A 52 -19.22 -4.65 10.21
C ALA A 52 -18.59 -4.98 11.57
N LYS A 53 -18.45 -6.26 11.93
CA LYS A 53 -17.92 -6.71 13.23
C LYS A 53 -16.40 -6.89 13.24
N GLU A 54 -15.73 -6.85 12.08
CA GLU A 54 -14.29 -7.14 11.93
C GLU A 54 -13.51 -6.08 11.12
N SER A 55 -14.16 -5.01 10.64
CA SER A 55 -13.49 -3.96 9.86
C SER A 55 -12.61 -3.06 10.74
N LYS A 56 -11.28 -3.19 10.58
CA LYS A 56 -10.28 -2.32 11.25
C LYS A 56 -10.35 -0.88 10.72
N THR A 57 -10.07 0.09 11.58
CA THR A 57 -10.01 1.51 11.18
C THR A 57 -8.81 1.78 10.27
N PHE A 58 -8.85 2.82 9.45
CA PHE A 58 -7.72 3.23 8.60
C PHE A 58 -6.42 3.43 9.43
N GLN A 59 -6.54 4.04 10.61
CA GLN A 59 -5.41 4.27 11.51
C GLN A 59 -4.89 2.96 12.10
N ALA A 60 -5.77 2.04 12.53
CA ALA A 60 -5.37 0.72 13.01
C ALA A 60 -4.68 -0.12 11.92
N ILE A 61 -5.16 -0.04 10.67
CA ILE A 61 -4.52 -0.70 9.51
C ILE A 61 -3.12 -0.10 9.27
N GLN A 62 -2.98 1.22 9.22
CA GLN A 62 -1.67 1.85 9.06
C GLN A 62 -0.68 1.46 10.17
N GLU A 63 -1.18 1.36 11.40
CA GLU A 63 -0.38 1.04 12.57
C GLU A 63 0.08 -0.41 12.57
N GLU A 64 -0.82 -1.36 12.27
CA GLU A 64 -0.49 -2.77 12.06
C GLU A 64 0.56 -2.95 10.95
N ARG A 65 0.38 -2.30 9.79
CA ARG A 65 1.36 -2.35 8.68
C ARG A 65 2.70 -1.70 9.05
N ARG A 66 2.71 -0.70 9.94
CA ARG A 66 3.93 -0.08 10.48
C ARG A 66 4.67 -1.05 11.39
N GLU A 67 3.97 -1.71 12.31
CA GLU A 67 4.54 -2.73 13.19
C GLU A 67 5.10 -3.92 12.41
N GLU A 68 4.35 -4.43 11.41
CA GLU A 68 4.82 -5.44 10.44
C GLU A 68 6.13 -5.01 9.75
N ALA A 69 6.19 -3.78 9.26
CA ALA A 69 7.35 -3.23 8.57
C ALA A 69 8.56 -3.05 9.48
N GLU A 70 8.38 -2.72 10.76
CA GLU A 70 9.47 -2.54 11.74
C GLU A 70 10.16 -3.87 12.13
N ARG A 71 9.42 -4.99 12.08
CA ARG A 71 9.96 -6.35 12.22
C ARG A 71 10.23 -7.04 10.88
N SER A 72 10.36 -6.26 9.80
CA SER A 72 10.73 -6.74 8.46
C SER A 72 12.10 -6.25 8.00
N VAL A 73 12.74 -7.04 7.15
CA VAL A 73 14.04 -6.75 6.50
C VAL A 73 13.96 -6.89 4.98
N LEU A 74 14.80 -6.15 4.27
CA LEU A 74 14.99 -6.28 2.83
C LEU A 74 16.37 -6.87 2.56
N ILE A 75 16.40 -8.00 1.86
CA ILE A 75 17.61 -8.76 1.58
C ILE A 75 17.82 -8.83 0.06
N SER A 76 18.92 -8.25 -0.41
CA SER A 76 19.41 -8.45 -1.77
C SER A 76 19.95 -9.88 -1.91
N CYS A 77 19.43 -10.60 -2.89
CA CYS A 77 19.67 -12.02 -3.10
C CYS A 77 20.54 -12.27 -4.36
N PRO A 78 21.36 -13.33 -4.37
CA PRO A 78 22.08 -13.73 -5.57
C PRO A 78 21.12 -14.36 -6.60
N PRO A 79 21.42 -14.30 -7.92
CA PRO A 79 20.49 -14.71 -8.98
C PRO A 79 19.99 -16.16 -8.90
N LYS A 80 20.80 -17.07 -8.35
CA LYS A 80 20.45 -18.47 -8.08
C LYS A 80 20.28 -18.65 -6.57
N ILE A 81 19.10 -18.33 -6.07
CA ILE A 81 18.75 -18.51 -4.65
C ILE A 81 17.95 -19.80 -4.43
N ASN A 82 18.33 -20.56 -3.42
CA ASN A 82 17.57 -21.70 -2.92
C ASN A 82 16.70 -21.22 -1.75
N GLU A 83 15.38 -21.15 -1.97
CA GLU A 83 14.41 -20.64 -1.00
C GLU A 83 14.44 -21.39 0.33
N LYS A 84 14.48 -22.73 0.30
CA LYS A 84 14.53 -23.54 1.52
C LYS A 84 15.78 -23.21 2.36
N LYS A 85 16.98 -23.23 1.76
CA LYS A 85 18.24 -22.89 2.46
C LYS A 85 18.26 -21.43 2.96
N PHE A 86 17.56 -20.53 2.28
CA PHE A 86 17.40 -19.14 2.70
C PHE A 86 16.52 -19.02 3.96
N LEU A 87 15.37 -19.68 3.98
CA LEU A 87 14.47 -19.69 5.15
C LEU A 87 15.06 -20.49 6.33
N ASP A 88 15.73 -21.62 6.06
CA ASP A 88 16.51 -22.40 7.04
C ASP A 88 17.64 -21.58 7.68
N TYR A 89 18.15 -20.54 6.99
CA TYR A 89 19.10 -19.60 7.58
C TYR A 89 18.41 -18.65 8.56
N LEU A 90 17.39 -17.94 8.06
CA LEU A 90 16.77 -16.84 8.76
C LEU A 90 15.96 -17.30 9.98
N SER A 91 15.37 -18.49 9.90
CA SER A 91 14.67 -19.15 11.03
C SER A 91 15.55 -19.34 12.28
N LYS A 92 16.89 -19.27 12.16
CA LYS A 92 17.82 -19.32 13.30
C LYS A 92 17.83 -18.04 14.14
N HIS A 93 17.38 -16.93 13.56
CA HIS A 93 17.25 -15.64 14.23
C HIS A 93 15.84 -15.42 14.80
N GLY A 94 14.85 -16.18 14.34
CA GLY A 94 13.51 -16.26 14.92
C GLY A 94 12.46 -16.69 13.90
N THR A 95 11.23 -16.85 14.36
CA THR A 95 10.11 -17.29 13.52
C THR A 95 9.82 -16.28 12.41
N ILE A 96 9.67 -16.76 11.17
CA ILE A 96 9.28 -15.98 10.01
C ILE A 96 7.76 -16.07 9.87
N ASN A 97 7.09 -14.93 9.80
CA ASN A 97 5.64 -14.87 9.60
C ASN A 97 5.26 -14.90 8.11
N ARG A 98 5.95 -14.08 7.31
CA ARG A 98 5.74 -13.95 5.87
C ARG A 98 7.06 -13.65 5.17
N HIS A 99 7.19 -14.08 3.92
CA HIS A 99 8.25 -13.66 3.02
C HIS A 99 7.75 -13.63 1.58
N PHE A 100 8.41 -12.84 0.74
CA PHE A 100 8.23 -12.89 -0.70
C PHE A 100 9.49 -12.46 -1.44
N PHE A 101 9.65 -12.97 -2.66
CA PHE A 101 10.72 -12.58 -3.57
C PHE A 101 10.17 -11.64 -4.64
N TYR A 102 10.95 -10.66 -5.06
CA TYR A 102 10.62 -9.76 -6.16
C TYR A 102 11.86 -9.35 -6.95
N ASN A 103 11.67 -8.98 -8.21
CA ASN A 103 12.73 -8.48 -9.07
C ASN A 103 12.67 -6.96 -9.18
N SER A 104 13.84 -6.34 -9.21
CA SER A 104 14.07 -4.94 -9.56
C SER A 104 15.43 -4.89 -10.27
N TYR A 105 16.42 -4.16 -9.75
CA TYR A 105 17.83 -4.23 -10.19
C TYR A 105 18.56 -5.52 -9.77
N GLY A 106 17.84 -6.65 -9.73
CA GLY A 106 18.28 -7.93 -9.19
C GLY A 106 17.19 -8.63 -8.38
N ALA A 107 17.48 -9.84 -7.93
CA ALA A 107 16.62 -10.62 -7.05
C ALA A 107 16.66 -10.05 -5.63
N ASN A 108 15.50 -9.81 -5.03
CA ASN A 108 15.37 -9.33 -3.66
C ASN A 108 14.31 -10.14 -2.90
N ALA A 109 14.45 -10.20 -1.58
CA ALA A 109 13.50 -10.82 -0.68
C ALA A 109 13.11 -9.86 0.44
N VAL A 110 11.81 -9.77 0.71
CA VAL A 110 11.29 -9.17 1.95
C VAL A 110 10.98 -10.32 2.91
N VAL A 111 11.40 -10.18 4.16
CA VAL A 111 11.15 -11.18 5.22
C VAL A 111 10.65 -10.48 6.45
N GLU A 112 9.45 -10.86 6.89
CA GLU A 112 8.79 -10.41 8.12
C GLU A 112 9.02 -11.45 9.22
N PHE A 113 9.69 -11.05 10.29
CA PHE A 113 9.85 -11.87 11.50
C PHE A 113 8.73 -11.64 12.49
N SER A 114 8.44 -12.63 13.33
CA SER A 114 7.46 -12.52 14.41
C SER A 114 7.78 -11.41 15.42
N SER A 115 9.06 -11.06 15.60
CA SER A 115 9.49 -10.06 16.60
C SER A 115 10.72 -9.25 16.18
N ARG A 116 10.93 -8.10 16.85
CA ARG A 116 12.04 -7.18 16.57
C ARG A 116 13.40 -7.72 17.04
N GLU A 117 13.43 -8.59 18.04
CA GLU A 117 14.65 -9.22 18.58
C GLU A 117 15.33 -10.10 17.51
N SER A 118 14.54 -10.71 16.62
CA SER A 118 15.05 -11.43 15.45
C SER A 118 15.85 -10.54 14.50
N ILE A 119 15.45 -9.27 14.39
CA ILE A 119 16.19 -8.28 13.59
C ILE A 119 17.50 -7.90 14.28
N ALA A 120 17.51 -7.75 15.60
CA ALA A 120 18.73 -7.51 16.37
C ALA A 120 19.72 -8.67 16.22
N SER A 121 19.26 -9.90 16.46
CA SER A 121 20.04 -11.14 16.27
C SER A 121 20.61 -11.28 14.85
N LEU A 122 19.81 -10.96 13.83
CA LEU A 122 20.26 -10.97 12.43
C LEU A 122 21.28 -9.84 12.16
N LYS A 123 21.08 -8.63 12.69
CA LYS A 123 22.07 -7.53 12.56
C LYS A 123 23.40 -7.86 13.23
N GLU A 124 23.38 -8.55 14.38
CA GLU A 124 24.60 -8.99 15.08
C GLU A 124 25.41 -9.98 14.23
N SER A 125 24.77 -10.92 13.54
CA SER A 125 25.44 -11.89 12.65
C SER A 125 25.93 -11.30 11.32
N THR A 126 25.56 -10.06 10.98
CA THR A 126 26.00 -9.38 9.75
C THR A 126 27.32 -8.62 9.91
N ASN A 127 28.11 -8.55 8.85
CA ASN A 127 29.35 -7.79 8.79
C ASN A 127 29.21 -6.56 7.87
N ILE A 128 29.79 -5.44 8.27
CA ILE A 128 29.94 -4.25 7.41
C ILE A 128 30.94 -4.60 6.30
N PRO A 129 30.69 -4.24 5.02
CA PRO A 129 31.65 -4.54 3.95
C PRO A 129 32.90 -3.67 4.07
N ALA A 130 34.07 -4.28 4.18
CA ALA A 130 35.30 -3.61 3.82
C ALA A 130 35.32 -3.41 2.28
N VAL A 131 35.44 -2.16 1.84
CA VAL A 131 35.67 -1.78 0.44
C VAL A 131 36.97 -0.97 0.42
N GLU A 132 37.98 -1.47 -0.28
CA GLU A 132 39.36 -0.95 -0.18
C GLU A 132 39.54 0.50 -0.67
N HIS A 133 38.55 1.04 -1.39
CA HIS A 133 38.59 2.37 -2.01
C HIS A 133 37.37 3.26 -1.71
N GLU A 134 36.47 2.86 -0.80
CA GLU A 134 35.34 3.68 -0.36
C GLU A 134 35.17 3.64 1.16
N ALA A 135 35.06 4.81 1.79
CA ALA A 135 34.74 4.92 3.21
C ALA A 135 33.26 4.60 3.44
N SER A 136 32.94 3.34 3.75
CA SER A 136 31.57 2.94 4.10
C SER A 136 31.15 3.57 5.43
N VAL A 137 29.97 4.22 5.47
CA VAL A 137 29.35 4.66 6.73
C VAL A 137 29.01 3.41 7.57
N PRO A 138 29.49 3.28 8.83
CA PRO A 138 29.37 2.04 9.61
C PRO A 138 27.99 1.86 10.27
N PHE A 139 26.92 2.04 9.50
CA PHE A 139 25.53 1.94 9.96
C PHE A 139 24.92 0.57 9.57
N LYS A 140 24.68 -0.30 10.56
CA LYS A 140 23.95 -1.56 10.34
C LYS A 140 22.44 -1.28 10.19
N SER A 141 21.98 -1.15 8.95
CA SER A 141 20.56 -1.00 8.60
C SER A 141 19.84 -2.36 8.50
N ARG A 142 18.54 -2.33 8.18
CA ARG A 142 17.74 -3.52 7.82
C ARG A 142 17.82 -3.87 6.31
N LEU A 143 18.71 -3.21 5.57
CA LEU A 143 19.09 -3.56 4.21
C LEU A 143 20.30 -4.50 4.26
N LEU A 144 20.14 -5.73 3.78
CA LEU A 144 21.13 -6.79 3.87
C LEU A 144 21.49 -7.33 2.48
N SER A 145 22.70 -7.86 2.31
CA SER A 145 23.17 -8.48 1.07
C SER A 145 23.66 -9.90 1.35
N LEU A 146 22.97 -10.88 0.77
CA LEU A 146 23.31 -12.29 0.95
C LEU A 146 24.29 -12.75 -0.12
N LYS A 147 25.42 -13.35 0.29
CA LYS A 147 26.39 -13.98 -0.62
C LYS A 147 26.63 -15.43 -0.21
N TRP A 148 26.19 -16.38 -1.04
CA TRP A 148 26.49 -17.80 -0.84
C TRP A 148 27.97 -18.07 -1.17
N PRO A 149 28.74 -18.71 -0.27
CA PRO A 149 30.07 -19.22 -0.60
C PRO A 149 29.93 -20.50 -1.44
N GLY A 150 30.17 -20.39 -2.74
CA GLY A 150 30.24 -21.54 -3.68
C GLY A 150 29.18 -21.53 -4.78
N SER A 151 29.49 -22.21 -5.90
CA SER A 151 28.55 -22.43 -7.00
C SER A 151 27.43 -23.37 -6.57
N GLN A 152 26.17 -22.96 -6.67
CA GLN A 152 25.03 -23.81 -6.34
C GLN A 152 24.63 -24.69 -7.54
N SER A 153 24.43 -25.98 -7.29
CA SER A 153 23.84 -26.90 -8.27
C SER A 153 22.37 -26.54 -8.54
N SER A 154 21.97 -26.66 -9.80
CA SER A 154 20.75 -26.06 -10.36
C SER A 154 19.47 -26.89 -10.19
N ASN A 155 19.46 -27.94 -9.37
CA ASN A 155 18.36 -28.93 -9.34
C ASN A 155 17.24 -28.60 -8.34
N HIS A 156 17.08 -27.34 -7.96
CA HIS A 156 15.99 -26.89 -7.08
C HIS A 156 15.08 -25.89 -7.81
N PRO A 157 13.76 -25.93 -7.60
CA PRO A 157 12.85 -24.92 -8.15
C PRO A 157 13.24 -23.53 -7.65
N MET A 158 13.26 -22.56 -8.56
CA MET A 158 13.42 -21.16 -8.19
C MET A 158 12.19 -20.65 -7.44
N PRO A 159 12.35 -19.71 -6.48
CA PRO A 159 11.20 -19.09 -5.82
C PRO A 159 10.32 -18.35 -6.83
N LYS A 160 9.03 -18.25 -6.52
CA LYS A 160 8.10 -17.42 -7.30
C LYS A 160 8.35 -15.94 -7.00
N PHE A 161 8.85 -15.22 -8.00
CA PHE A 161 9.00 -13.77 -7.93
C PHE A 161 7.64 -13.08 -8.13
N LYS A 162 7.39 -12.04 -7.35
CA LYS A 162 6.18 -11.22 -7.37
C LYS A 162 6.42 -9.97 -8.20
N GLU A 163 5.58 -9.74 -9.20
CA GLU A 163 5.57 -8.51 -9.99
C GLU A 163 5.32 -7.28 -9.11
N GLN A 164 6.06 -6.20 -9.35
CA GLN A 164 5.94 -4.92 -8.64
C GLN A 164 5.64 -3.73 -9.58
N SER A 165 5.80 -3.95 -10.88
CA SER A 165 5.41 -3.07 -11.98
C SER A 165 4.01 -3.41 -12.49
N PRO A 166 3.26 -2.43 -13.04
CA PRO A 166 2.02 -2.73 -13.75
C PRO A 166 2.34 -3.46 -15.07
N PRO A 167 1.46 -4.35 -15.55
CA PRO A 167 1.61 -4.94 -16.89
C PRO A 167 1.60 -3.88 -18.00
N SER A 168 2.09 -4.26 -19.18
CA SER A 168 2.05 -3.41 -20.36
C SER A 168 0.61 -3.15 -20.81
N ILE A 169 0.41 -2.04 -21.54
CA ILE A 169 -0.91 -1.69 -22.07
C ILE A 169 -1.47 -2.75 -23.04
N ASN A 170 -0.59 -3.51 -23.72
CA ASN A 170 -0.96 -4.58 -24.63
C ASN A 170 -1.48 -5.81 -23.88
N GLU A 171 -0.79 -6.23 -22.81
CA GLU A 171 -1.24 -7.33 -21.93
C GLU A 171 -2.58 -6.98 -21.26
N ILE A 172 -2.74 -5.74 -20.79
CA ILE A 172 -4.02 -5.25 -20.26
C ILE A 172 -5.11 -5.31 -21.33
N THR A 173 -4.84 -4.81 -22.54
CA THR A 173 -5.81 -4.82 -23.65
C THR A 173 -6.25 -6.25 -24.00
N GLN A 174 -5.32 -7.20 -24.02
CA GLN A 174 -5.64 -8.62 -24.22
C GLN A 174 -6.53 -9.16 -23.09
N LEU A 175 -6.13 -9.00 -21.83
CA LEU A 175 -6.88 -9.49 -20.66
C LEU A 175 -8.32 -8.95 -20.59
N LEU A 176 -8.53 -7.72 -21.07
CA LEU A 176 -9.86 -7.10 -21.16
C LEU A 176 -10.69 -7.59 -22.35
N SER A 177 -10.05 -7.95 -23.47
CA SER A 177 -10.75 -8.54 -24.62
C SER A 177 -11.30 -9.95 -24.34
N GLU A 178 -10.75 -10.64 -23.33
CA GLU A 178 -11.17 -11.96 -22.86
C GLU A 178 -12.27 -11.92 -21.79
N LYS A 179 -13.14 -10.89 -21.77
CA LYS A 179 -14.19 -10.68 -20.75
C LYS A 179 -15.55 -10.48 -21.42
N ASP A 180 -16.59 -11.06 -20.83
CA ASP A 180 -17.92 -11.14 -21.46
C ASP A 180 -18.77 -9.88 -21.20
N SER A 181 -18.34 -9.00 -20.29
CA SER A 181 -19.08 -7.78 -19.93
C SER A 181 -18.18 -6.59 -19.55
N ILE A 182 -18.74 -5.37 -19.64
CA ILE A 182 -18.07 -4.15 -19.17
C ILE A 182 -17.72 -4.28 -17.68
N ASP A 183 -18.63 -4.73 -16.84
CA ASP A 183 -18.40 -4.84 -15.39
C ASP A 183 -17.22 -5.77 -15.06
N GLU A 184 -17.08 -6.90 -15.79
CA GLU A 184 -15.91 -7.77 -15.72
C GLU A 184 -14.63 -7.10 -16.23
N GLN A 185 -14.70 -6.29 -17.30
CA GLN A 185 -13.55 -5.52 -17.79
C GLN A 185 -13.08 -4.48 -16.74
N LEU A 186 -14.01 -3.73 -16.12
CA LEU A 186 -13.65 -2.73 -15.11
C LEU A 186 -13.10 -3.38 -13.83
N GLN A 187 -13.65 -4.54 -13.44
CA GLN A 187 -13.12 -5.36 -12.34
C GLN A 187 -11.72 -5.88 -12.68
N CYS A 188 -11.55 -6.54 -13.84
CA CYS A 188 -10.27 -7.09 -14.29
C CYS A 188 -9.19 -6.00 -14.37
N LEU A 189 -9.49 -4.84 -14.98
CA LEU A 189 -8.57 -3.69 -15.02
C LEU A 189 -8.14 -3.25 -13.62
N THR A 190 -9.06 -3.24 -12.66
CA THR A 190 -8.77 -2.87 -11.27
C THR A 190 -7.89 -3.91 -10.59
N GLU A 191 -8.22 -5.20 -10.74
CA GLU A 191 -7.46 -6.31 -10.14
C GLU A 191 -6.05 -6.43 -10.72
N THR A 192 -5.88 -6.20 -12.02
CA THR A 192 -4.59 -6.20 -12.72
C THR A 192 -3.71 -4.99 -12.35
N LEU A 193 -4.31 -3.84 -12.05
CA LEU A 193 -3.55 -2.61 -11.78
C LEU A 193 -3.37 -2.27 -10.30
N GLN A 194 -4.24 -2.72 -9.39
CA GLN A 194 -4.18 -2.35 -7.98
C GLN A 194 -2.88 -2.81 -7.28
N LEU A 195 -2.50 -2.11 -6.21
CA LEU A 195 -1.41 -2.56 -5.35
C LEU A 195 -1.71 -3.96 -4.78
N THR A 196 -0.71 -4.85 -4.84
CA THR A 196 -0.75 -6.16 -4.17
C THR A 196 -0.36 -6.02 -2.70
N GLU A 197 -0.69 -7.04 -1.89
CA GLU A 197 -0.28 -7.12 -0.49
C GLU A 197 1.24 -7.05 -0.31
N GLU A 198 2.01 -7.67 -1.22
CA GLU A 198 3.47 -7.58 -1.22
C GLU A 198 3.97 -6.18 -1.56
N ASN A 199 3.33 -5.49 -2.52
CA ASN A 199 3.69 -4.12 -2.89
C ASN A 199 3.38 -3.12 -1.76
N ILE A 200 2.23 -3.28 -1.09
CA ILE A 200 1.87 -2.51 0.10
C ILE A 200 2.89 -2.76 1.22
N SER A 201 3.21 -4.02 1.52
CA SER A 201 4.19 -4.39 2.54
C SER A 201 5.57 -3.78 2.24
N LEU A 202 6.00 -3.78 0.97
CA LEU A 202 7.25 -3.15 0.54
C LEU A 202 7.22 -1.62 0.74
N ARG A 203 6.11 -0.95 0.45
CA ARG A 203 5.95 0.52 0.67
C ARG A 203 6.07 0.89 2.15
N PHE A 204 5.42 0.15 3.03
CA PHE A 204 5.55 0.36 4.48
C PHE A 204 6.97 0.02 4.98
N LEU A 205 7.62 -1.01 4.43
CA LEU A 205 9.03 -1.31 4.73
C LEU A 205 9.97 -0.17 4.30
N VAL A 206 9.78 0.43 3.12
CA VAL A 206 10.55 1.61 2.69
C VAL A 206 10.37 2.78 3.66
N CYS A 207 9.14 3.09 4.09
CA CYS A 207 8.88 4.13 5.09
C CYS A 207 9.59 3.83 6.42
N SER A 208 9.53 2.57 6.86
CA SER A 208 10.19 2.09 8.09
C SER A 208 11.72 2.17 8.01
N LEU A 209 12.31 1.84 6.85
CA LEU A 209 13.75 1.95 6.59
C LEU A 209 14.23 3.41 6.58
N LEU A 210 13.45 4.32 5.99
CA LEU A 210 13.74 5.75 6.04
C LEU A 210 13.60 6.30 7.47
N ARG A 211 12.65 5.78 8.25
CA ARG A 211 12.48 6.10 9.67
C ARG A 211 13.68 5.64 10.53
N ASP A 212 14.33 4.51 10.20
CA ASP A 212 15.59 4.11 10.86
C ASP A 212 16.71 5.14 10.65
N ILE A 213 16.75 5.80 9.49
CA ILE A 213 17.77 6.82 9.15
C ILE A 213 17.40 8.16 9.78
N ALA A 214 16.15 8.61 9.62
CA ALA A 214 15.66 9.85 10.20
C ALA A 214 15.70 9.83 11.74
N GLY A 215 15.46 8.66 12.35
CA GLY A 215 15.52 8.43 13.79
C GLY A 215 16.90 8.70 14.43
N ALA A 216 17.98 8.71 13.66
CA ALA A 216 19.30 9.12 14.14
C ALA A 216 19.40 10.63 14.44
N TYR A 217 18.55 11.44 13.80
CA TYR A 217 18.47 12.90 13.98
C TYR A 217 17.22 13.30 14.78
N PHE A 218 16.14 12.54 14.63
CA PHE A 218 14.80 12.82 15.14
C PHE A 218 14.24 11.56 15.84
N PRO A 219 14.65 11.23 17.08
CA PRO A 219 14.41 9.91 17.69
C PRO A 219 12.95 9.44 17.72
N GLU A 220 12.02 10.39 17.88
CA GLU A 220 10.57 10.16 17.96
C GLU A 220 9.84 10.43 16.64
N CYS A 221 10.56 10.55 15.51
CA CYS A 221 9.90 10.74 14.23
C CYS A 221 9.17 9.49 13.75
N ILE A 222 8.06 9.71 13.05
CA ILE A 222 7.29 8.69 12.35
C ILE A 222 7.28 9.05 10.87
N ILE A 223 7.51 8.06 10.00
CA ILE A 223 7.31 8.21 8.56
C ILE A 223 6.16 7.31 8.15
N ARG A 224 5.08 7.90 7.62
CA ARG A 224 3.87 7.18 7.17
C ARG A 224 3.69 7.34 5.67
N PRO A 225 3.30 6.29 4.92
CA PRO A 225 2.83 6.45 3.55
C PRO A 225 1.45 7.11 3.54
N PHE A 226 1.21 8.01 2.58
CA PHE A 226 -0.10 8.60 2.32
C PHE A 226 -0.48 8.46 0.84
N GLY A 227 -1.58 9.11 0.44
CA GLY A 227 -1.98 9.26 -0.94
C GLY A 227 -2.27 7.92 -1.59
N SER A 228 -1.73 7.72 -2.78
CA SER A 228 -1.99 6.54 -3.60
C SER A 228 -1.61 5.22 -2.92
N SER A 229 -0.63 5.24 -2.00
CA SER A 229 -0.14 4.04 -1.31
C SER A 229 -1.13 3.47 -0.29
N VAL A 230 -2.11 4.25 0.19
CA VAL A 230 -3.03 3.86 1.28
C VAL A 230 -4.50 4.18 1.01
N ASN A 231 -4.82 5.02 0.02
CA ASN A 231 -6.20 5.46 -0.26
C ASN A 231 -7.08 4.46 -1.03
N SER A 232 -6.65 3.20 -1.19
CA SER A 232 -7.26 2.12 -1.98
C SER A 232 -7.30 2.30 -3.52
N PHE A 233 -6.85 3.46 -4.03
CA PHE A 233 -6.76 3.79 -5.46
C PHE A 233 -5.31 3.80 -6.00
N GLY A 234 -4.38 3.19 -5.28
CA GLY A 234 -3.00 2.99 -5.75
C GLY A 234 -2.92 1.97 -6.88
N LYS A 235 -2.09 2.25 -7.88
CA LYS A 235 -1.75 1.30 -8.95
C LYS A 235 -0.30 0.84 -8.84
N LEU A 236 0.03 -0.36 -9.30
CA LEU A 236 1.42 -0.81 -9.38
C LEU A 236 2.28 0.21 -10.14
N GLY A 237 3.51 0.42 -9.66
CA GLY A 237 4.41 1.46 -10.16
C GLY A 237 3.99 2.91 -9.86
N CYS A 238 2.98 3.19 -9.03
CA CYS A 238 2.73 4.56 -8.55
C CYS A 238 3.72 4.97 -7.45
N ASP A 239 3.91 6.28 -7.31
CA ASP A 239 4.83 6.89 -6.33
C ASP A 239 4.50 6.49 -4.88
N VAL A 240 5.49 6.63 -4.00
CA VAL A 240 5.33 6.39 -2.55
C VAL A 240 5.35 7.75 -1.84
N ASP A 241 4.19 8.38 -1.77
CA ASP A 241 4.02 9.64 -1.05
C ASP A 241 4.20 9.40 0.46
N MET A 242 5.08 10.16 1.13
CA MET A 242 5.41 9.98 2.55
C MET A 242 5.26 11.27 3.35
N ILE A 243 4.81 11.16 4.60
CA ILE A 243 4.77 12.24 5.59
C ILE A 243 5.72 11.96 6.75
N LEU A 244 6.44 12.99 7.20
CA LEU A 244 7.29 12.99 8.40
C LEU A 244 6.51 13.69 9.52
N GLU A 245 6.16 12.92 10.56
CA GLU A 245 5.54 13.42 11.78
C GLU A 245 6.64 13.57 12.84
N LEU A 246 6.66 14.72 13.52
CA LEU A 246 7.70 15.11 14.50
C LEU A 246 7.10 15.43 15.87
N ASP A 247 5.81 15.12 16.07
CA ASP A 247 5.00 15.69 17.15
C ASP A 247 5.47 15.31 18.57
N GLY A 248 6.08 14.13 18.75
CA GLY A 248 6.71 13.76 20.04
C GLY A 248 7.85 14.70 20.46
N ILE A 249 8.65 15.15 19.49
CA ILE A 249 9.83 16.00 19.72
C ILE A 249 9.42 17.36 20.31
N TYR A 250 8.29 17.89 19.86
CA TYR A 250 7.77 19.19 20.31
C TYR A 250 7.01 19.13 21.65
N ALA A 251 6.52 17.95 22.06
CA ALA A 251 5.88 17.78 23.37
C ALA A 251 6.88 17.90 24.54
N THR A 252 8.14 17.55 24.31
CA THR A 252 9.14 17.33 25.38
C THR A 252 10.24 18.40 25.44
N SER A 253 10.44 19.23 24.40
CA SER A 253 11.57 20.17 24.31
C SER A 253 11.18 21.64 24.22
N GLN A 254 11.51 22.43 25.26
CA GLN A 254 11.44 23.91 25.23
C GLN A 254 12.55 24.59 24.37
N LYS A 255 13.39 23.84 23.64
CA LYS A 255 14.42 24.41 22.75
C LYS A 255 13.86 24.69 21.36
N LYS A 256 13.40 25.94 21.18
CA LYS A 256 12.66 26.40 19.99
C LYS A 256 13.53 26.95 18.84
N VAL A 257 14.83 26.62 18.78
CA VAL A 257 15.82 27.30 17.92
C VAL A 257 16.66 26.29 17.13
N SER A 258 16.92 26.60 15.86
CA SER A 258 17.71 25.87 14.82
C SER A 258 17.13 24.62 14.17
N ALA A 259 15.94 24.12 14.54
CA ALA A 259 15.37 22.94 13.87
C ALA A 259 14.96 23.20 12.40
N VAL A 260 14.54 24.43 12.06
CA VAL A 260 13.92 24.77 10.77
C VAL A 260 14.91 24.68 9.60
N ASP A 261 16.15 25.12 9.79
CA ASP A 261 17.18 25.12 8.72
C ASP A 261 17.68 23.70 8.40
N TYR A 262 17.81 22.86 9.45
CA TYR A 262 18.10 21.44 9.28
C TYR A 262 16.93 20.69 8.65
N LEU A 263 15.69 21.00 9.02
CA LEU A 263 14.49 20.42 8.41
C LEU A 263 14.41 20.72 6.91
N SER A 264 14.65 21.97 6.49
CA SER A 264 14.67 22.32 5.06
C SER A 264 15.70 21.51 4.27
N THR A 265 16.86 21.22 4.86
CA THR A 265 17.93 20.41 4.22
C THR A 265 17.58 18.91 4.21
N CYS A 266 17.00 18.38 5.30
CA CYS A 266 16.63 16.97 5.40
C CYS A 266 15.39 16.61 4.57
N LEU A 267 14.37 17.47 4.50
CA LEU A 267 13.15 17.22 3.74
C LEU A 267 13.42 17.10 2.23
N VAL A 268 14.34 17.91 1.70
CA VAL A 268 14.81 17.86 0.30
C VAL A 268 15.53 16.54 -0.03
N LEU A 269 16.23 15.93 0.94
CA LEU A 269 16.94 14.66 0.74
C LEU A 269 16.02 13.43 0.67
N PHE A 270 14.76 13.52 1.15
CA PHE A 270 13.86 12.38 1.24
C PHE A 270 12.52 12.53 0.47
N TYR A 271 12.24 13.69 -0.15
CA TYR A 271 10.94 13.98 -0.81
C TYR A 271 9.72 13.81 0.13
N VAL A 272 9.90 14.08 1.42
CA VAL A 272 8.85 13.85 2.43
C VAL A 272 8.05 15.14 2.68
N VAL A 273 6.72 15.04 2.65
CA VAL A 273 5.81 16.20 2.73
C VAL A 273 5.14 16.26 4.09
N VAL A 274 5.33 17.36 4.83
CA VAL A 274 4.65 17.60 6.12
C VAL A 274 3.26 18.20 5.86
N CYS A 275 2.25 17.37 5.56
CA CYS A 275 0.89 17.82 5.29
C CYS A 275 -0.19 16.87 5.87
N ARG A 276 -0.69 17.18 7.07
CA ARG A 276 -1.76 16.40 7.73
C ARG A 276 -3.08 16.35 6.93
N VAL A 277 -3.40 17.41 6.19
CA VAL A 277 -4.57 17.47 5.28
C VAL A 277 -4.51 16.38 4.21
N ALA A 278 -3.32 16.02 3.73
CA ALA A 278 -3.14 14.94 2.76
C ALA A 278 -3.42 13.56 3.38
N MET A 279 -3.06 13.34 4.65
CA MET A 279 -3.39 12.11 5.36
C MET A 279 -4.92 11.97 5.57
N LYS A 280 -5.60 13.05 5.99
CA LYS A 280 -7.07 13.06 6.15
C LYS A 280 -7.79 12.87 4.80
N SER A 281 -7.27 13.45 3.73
CA SER A 281 -7.77 13.22 2.37
C SER A 281 -7.59 11.76 1.92
N SER A 282 -6.50 11.11 2.34
CA SER A 282 -6.22 9.69 2.06
C SER A 282 -7.14 8.76 2.84
N GLU A 283 -7.40 9.06 4.10
CA GLU A 283 -8.38 8.37 4.96
C GLU A 283 -9.79 8.45 4.38
N LEU A 284 -10.25 9.64 3.96
CA LEU A 284 -11.56 9.83 3.33
C LEU A 284 -11.71 9.04 2.01
N LEU A 285 -10.68 9.07 1.16
CA LEU A 285 -10.67 8.30 -0.09
C LEU A 285 -10.63 6.78 0.16
N PHE A 286 -9.87 6.32 1.16
CA PHE A 286 -9.89 4.92 1.58
C PHE A 286 -11.31 4.50 1.98
N LEU A 287 -12.00 5.30 2.80
CA LEU A 287 -13.38 5.01 3.21
C LEU A 287 -14.32 4.92 2.00
N TYR A 288 -14.27 5.86 1.06
CA TYR A 288 -15.07 5.79 -0.16
C TYR A 288 -14.77 4.54 -1.00
N GLY A 289 -13.51 4.11 -1.08
CA GLY A 289 -13.14 2.87 -1.77
C GLY A 289 -13.55 1.58 -1.05
N GLN A 290 -13.82 1.62 0.26
CA GLN A 290 -14.36 0.49 1.03
C GLN A 290 -15.90 0.41 1.03
N LEU A 291 -16.60 1.53 0.77
CA LEU A 291 -18.07 1.57 0.83
C LEU A 291 -18.76 0.81 -0.31
N ASP A 292 -18.20 0.83 -1.52
CA ASP A 292 -18.76 0.13 -2.69
C ASP A 292 -17.65 -0.21 -3.71
N PRO A 293 -17.50 -1.48 -4.15
CA PRO A 293 -16.46 -1.88 -5.11
C PRO A 293 -16.47 -1.09 -6.44
N ARG A 294 -17.64 -0.63 -6.88
CA ARG A 294 -17.81 0.13 -8.13
C ARG A 294 -17.07 1.46 -8.08
N VAL A 295 -16.80 2.00 -6.89
CA VAL A 295 -15.97 3.21 -6.71
C VAL A 295 -14.56 2.96 -7.20
N ARG A 296 -13.95 1.84 -6.80
CA ARG A 296 -12.62 1.44 -7.23
C ARG A 296 -12.61 1.16 -8.73
N HIS A 297 -13.58 0.37 -9.22
CA HIS A 297 -13.71 0.05 -10.64
C HIS A 297 -13.81 1.32 -11.52
N LEU A 298 -14.63 2.29 -11.12
CA LEU A 298 -14.80 3.53 -11.89
C LEU A 298 -13.58 4.46 -11.78
N VAL A 299 -12.95 4.59 -10.60
CA VAL A 299 -11.75 5.43 -10.42
C VAL A 299 -10.56 4.90 -11.23
N PHE A 300 -10.30 3.59 -11.22
CA PHE A 300 -9.21 3.01 -12.03
C PHE A 300 -9.46 3.21 -13.52
N SER A 301 -10.66 2.90 -14.00
CA SER A 301 -11.01 3.03 -15.42
C SER A 301 -11.00 4.47 -15.92
N VAL A 302 -11.56 5.42 -15.17
CA VAL A 302 -11.53 6.85 -15.52
C VAL A 302 -10.10 7.39 -15.56
N ARG A 303 -9.22 6.96 -14.63
CA ARG A 303 -7.80 7.37 -14.63
C ARG A 303 -7.01 6.75 -15.79
N CYS A 304 -7.29 5.50 -16.17
CA CYS A 304 -6.70 4.89 -17.37
C CYS A 304 -7.17 5.58 -18.65
N TRP A 305 -8.47 5.81 -18.82
CA TRP A 305 -9.02 6.57 -19.96
C TRP A 305 -8.43 7.98 -20.03
N ALA A 306 -8.40 8.72 -18.91
CA ALA A 306 -7.84 10.07 -18.88
C ALA A 306 -6.32 10.10 -19.14
N ARG A 307 -5.59 9.00 -18.90
CA ARG A 307 -4.19 8.87 -19.31
C ARG A 307 -4.06 8.54 -20.79
N ALA A 308 -4.88 7.65 -21.33
CA ALA A 308 -4.89 7.29 -22.76
C ALA A 308 -5.25 8.51 -23.65
N HIS A 309 -6.23 9.31 -23.24
CA HIS A 309 -6.63 10.54 -23.92
C HIS A 309 -5.76 11.77 -23.57
N SER A 310 -4.61 11.57 -22.91
CA SER A 310 -3.66 12.63 -22.53
C SER A 310 -4.26 13.80 -21.71
N ILE A 311 -5.33 13.56 -20.95
CA ILE A 311 -5.93 14.53 -20.01
C ILE A 311 -5.07 14.65 -18.74
N THR A 312 -4.29 13.60 -18.41
CA THR A 312 -3.37 13.55 -17.27
C THR A 312 -1.92 13.38 -17.71
N SER A 313 -1.02 14.13 -17.08
CA SER A 313 0.43 13.98 -17.23
C SER A 313 1.10 13.45 -15.96
N SER A 314 2.24 12.78 -16.14
CA SER A 314 3.21 12.48 -15.08
C SER A 314 4.21 13.62 -14.88
N ILE A 315 4.23 14.61 -15.78
CA ILE A 315 5.05 15.82 -15.68
C ILE A 315 4.19 16.93 -15.07
N PRO A 316 4.66 17.65 -14.03
CA PRO A 316 3.94 18.79 -13.47
C PRO A 316 3.57 19.84 -14.54
N GLY A 317 2.37 20.40 -14.44
CA GLY A 317 1.85 21.39 -15.39
C GLY A 317 0.36 21.61 -15.21
N ALA A 318 -0.28 22.31 -16.16
CA ALA A 318 -1.70 22.64 -16.15
C ALA A 318 -2.64 21.46 -16.52
N TRP A 319 -2.30 20.24 -16.09
CA TRP A 319 -3.07 19.03 -16.35
C TRP A 319 -4.02 18.74 -15.18
N ILE A 320 -5.16 18.09 -15.45
CA ILE A 320 -6.04 17.62 -14.37
C ILE A 320 -5.29 16.54 -13.57
N THR A 321 -5.28 16.65 -12.25
CA THR A 321 -4.55 15.69 -11.40
C THR A 321 -5.31 14.37 -11.24
N ASN A 322 -4.59 13.28 -10.91
CA ASN A 322 -5.23 12.01 -10.54
C ASN A 322 -6.12 12.14 -9.30
N PHE A 323 -5.78 13.03 -8.36
CA PHE A 323 -6.61 13.33 -7.19
C PHE A 323 -7.92 14.02 -7.61
N SER A 324 -7.83 15.05 -8.46
CA SER A 324 -8.96 15.75 -9.05
C SER A 324 -9.96 14.78 -9.69
N LEU A 325 -9.50 13.92 -10.62
CA LEU A 325 -10.35 12.92 -11.27
C LEU A 325 -11.02 11.96 -10.27
N THR A 326 -10.31 11.59 -9.20
CA THR A 326 -10.86 10.71 -8.15
C THR A 326 -11.99 11.40 -7.39
N VAL A 327 -11.81 12.67 -7.01
CA VAL A 327 -12.86 13.48 -6.34
C VAL A 327 -14.07 13.68 -7.27
N MET A 328 -13.84 13.91 -8.56
CA MET A 328 -14.90 14.04 -9.57
C MET A 328 -15.74 12.75 -9.70
N VAL A 329 -15.09 11.58 -9.65
CA VAL A 329 -15.79 10.28 -9.64
C VAL A 329 -16.60 10.08 -8.36
N VAL A 330 -16.05 10.44 -7.19
CA VAL A 330 -16.79 10.40 -5.91
C VAL A 330 -18.04 11.28 -5.98
N PHE A 331 -17.91 12.51 -6.45
CA PHE A 331 -19.02 13.46 -6.62
C PHE A 331 -20.09 12.95 -7.61
N PHE A 332 -19.67 12.39 -8.74
CA PHE A 332 -20.56 11.75 -9.70
C PHE A 332 -21.39 10.62 -9.05
N LEU A 333 -20.77 9.80 -8.19
CA LEU A 333 -21.44 8.70 -7.48
C LEU A 333 -22.38 9.19 -6.36
N GLN A 334 -22.09 10.33 -5.73
CA GLN A 334 -23.01 11.02 -4.81
C GLN A 334 -24.26 11.55 -5.52
N GLN A 335 -24.13 11.98 -6.78
CA GLN A 335 -25.25 12.51 -7.60
C GLN A 335 -26.09 11.44 -8.31
N ARG A 336 -25.93 10.15 -8.02
CA ARG A 336 -26.82 9.12 -8.59
C ARG A 336 -28.22 9.20 -7.97
N ASN A 337 -29.20 8.61 -8.65
CA ASN A 337 -30.55 8.41 -8.10
C ASN A 337 -30.89 6.90 -8.11
N PRO A 338 -30.88 6.21 -6.96
CA PRO A 338 -30.47 6.70 -5.64
C PRO A 338 -28.95 6.96 -5.55
N PRO A 339 -28.46 7.79 -4.61
CA PRO A 339 -27.03 8.02 -4.39
C PRO A 339 -26.28 6.72 -4.10
N ILE A 340 -25.11 6.52 -4.75
CA ILE A 340 -24.24 5.37 -4.48
C ILE A 340 -23.32 5.66 -3.29
N LEU A 341 -22.87 6.91 -3.14
CA LEU A 341 -22.00 7.34 -2.05
C LEU A 341 -22.67 8.43 -1.18
N PRO A 342 -22.42 8.44 0.15
CA PRO A 342 -22.83 9.54 1.01
C PRO A 342 -21.98 10.80 0.76
N THR A 343 -22.59 11.97 0.98
CA THR A 343 -21.85 13.24 1.03
C THR A 343 -20.93 13.30 2.24
N LEU A 344 -19.92 14.17 2.19
CA LEU A 344 -19.02 14.38 3.33
C LEU A 344 -19.77 14.89 4.56
N ASP A 345 -20.77 15.76 4.39
CA ASP A 345 -21.59 16.25 5.50
C ASP A 345 -22.45 15.14 6.11
N ARG A 346 -22.98 14.21 5.29
CA ARG A 346 -23.66 13.01 5.81
C ARG A 346 -22.71 12.08 6.58
N LEU A 347 -21.44 11.99 6.17
CA LEU A 347 -20.43 11.25 6.94
C LEU A 347 -20.13 11.92 8.29
N LYS A 348 -20.07 13.26 8.35
CA LYS A 348 -19.93 14.02 9.61
C LYS A 348 -21.12 13.78 10.56
N GLU A 349 -22.34 13.85 10.04
CA GLU A 349 -23.57 13.54 10.82
C GLU A 349 -23.50 12.13 11.43
N LEU A 350 -23.11 11.12 10.63
CA LEU A 350 -23.01 9.73 11.07
C LEU A 350 -21.86 9.49 12.06
N ALA A 351 -20.80 10.30 12.01
CA ALA A 351 -19.74 10.30 13.02
C ALA A 351 -20.22 10.89 14.37
N GLY A 352 -21.17 11.84 14.34
CA GLY A 352 -21.76 12.44 15.54
C GLY A 352 -22.87 11.59 16.21
N ILE A 353 -23.34 10.51 15.58
CA ILE A 353 -24.42 9.67 16.11
C ILE A 353 -23.86 8.34 16.65
N HIS A 354 -23.79 8.22 17.98
CA HIS A 354 -23.46 6.95 18.64
C HIS A 354 -24.35 5.80 18.12
N ASN A 355 -23.72 4.71 17.67
CA ASN A 355 -24.27 3.44 17.12
C ASN A 355 -24.39 3.28 15.58
N CYS A 356 -23.75 4.10 14.73
CA CYS A 356 -23.51 3.71 13.33
C CYS A 356 -22.31 2.73 13.20
N PRO A 357 -22.21 1.81 12.22
CA PRO A 357 -20.96 1.08 11.94
C PRO A 357 -19.77 2.01 11.62
N LEU A 358 -20.04 3.17 11.01
CA LEU A 358 -19.06 4.25 10.81
C LEU A 358 -18.54 4.83 12.15
N HIS A 359 -19.25 4.64 13.26
CA HIS A 359 -18.84 5.11 14.57
C HIS A 359 -17.57 4.40 15.08
N ALA A 360 -17.37 3.13 14.73
CA ALA A 360 -16.13 2.42 15.07
C ALA A 360 -14.92 3.03 14.35
N ILE A 361 -15.14 3.58 13.15
CA ILE A 361 -14.13 4.22 12.30
C ILE A 361 -13.76 5.62 12.82
N PHE A 362 -14.73 6.37 13.37
CA PHE A 362 -14.51 7.77 13.80
C PHE A 362 -14.23 7.98 15.31
N ARG A 363 -14.50 7.01 16.21
CA ARG A 363 -14.38 7.21 17.68
C ARG A 363 -12.95 7.50 18.20
N GLN A 364 -11.89 7.21 17.45
CA GLN A 364 -10.51 7.29 17.96
C GLN A 364 -9.95 8.73 18.11
N LYS A 365 -10.82 9.75 18.27
CA LYS A 365 -10.47 11.17 18.25
C LYS A 365 -11.12 12.03 19.36
N ASP A 366 -11.83 11.45 20.32
CA ASP A 366 -12.49 12.20 21.42
C ASP A 366 -11.53 12.88 22.42
N THR A 367 -10.24 12.53 22.44
CA THR A 367 -9.26 13.14 23.36
C THR A 367 -8.63 14.44 22.85
N ASP A 368 -8.91 14.89 21.62
CA ASP A 368 -8.12 15.97 20.98
C ASP A 368 -8.97 16.96 20.14
N ILE A 369 -10.18 17.26 20.60
CA ILE A 369 -11.23 17.92 19.79
C ILE A 369 -10.95 19.40 19.47
N ARG A 370 -10.01 20.09 20.15
CA ARG A 370 -9.81 21.54 19.96
C ARG A 370 -9.02 21.94 18.70
N GLN A 371 -8.27 21.04 18.07
CA GLN A 371 -7.53 21.34 16.82
C GLN A 371 -8.25 20.89 15.54
N GLN A 372 -9.17 19.93 15.63
CA GLN A 372 -9.66 19.18 14.45
C GLN A 372 -10.66 19.95 13.55
N ASN A 373 -11.33 20.97 14.08
CA ASN A 373 -12.27 21.78 13.31
C ASN A 373 -11.59 22.61 12.21
N GLY A 374 -10.29 22.91 12.35
CA GLY A 374 -9.48 23.52 11.29
C GLY A 374 -9.17 22.53 10.17
N GLU A 375 -8.51 21.41 10.51
CA GLU A 375 -8.07 20.41 9.52
C GLU A 375 -9.23 19.85 8.66
N ILE A 376 -10.43 19.68 9.24
CA ILE A 376 -11.62 19.22 8.50
C ILE A 376 -12.16 20.31 7.56
N LYS A 377 -12.04 21.59 7.93
CA LYS A 377 -12.39 22.72 7.05
C LYS A 377 -11.41 22.82 5.88
N ASP A 378 -10.12 22.58 6.12
CA ASP A 378 -9.09 22.58 5.07
C ASP A 378 -9.32 21.44 4.06
N VAL A 379 -9.68 20.23 4.53
CA VAL A 379 -10.11 19.13 3.64
C VAL A 379 -11.39 19.53 2.88
N TYR A 380 -12.35 20.19 3.53
CA TYR A 380 -13.57 20.65 2.87
C TYR A 380 -13.27 21.67 1.77
N GLU A 381 -12.39 22.65 2.01
CA GLU A 381 -11.96 23.62 1.00
C GLU A 381 -11.23 22.92 -0.16
N VAL A 382 -10.33 21.96 0.10
CA VAL A 382 -9.70 21.16 -0.98
C VAL A 382 -10.71 20.37 -1.82
N TYR A 383 -11.79 19.86 -1.21
CA TYR A 383 -12.83 19.12 -1.92
C TYR A 383 -13.87 20.01 -2.61
N VAL A 384 -14.16 21.21 -2.09
CA VAL A 384 -15.27 22.08 -2.52
C VAL A 384 -14.82 23.28 -3.37
N CYS A 385 -13.61 23.83 -3.15
CA CYS A 385 -13.05 24.87 -4.03
C CYS A 385 -12.74 24.35 -5.44
N ASN A 386 -12.73 23.04 -5.62
CA ASN A 386 -12.74 22.42 -6.94
C ASN A 386 -14.17 22.42 -7.53
N GLU A 387 -14.57 23.52 -8.17
CA GLU A 387 -15.82 23.62 -8.92
C GLU A 387 -15.81 22.74 -10.20
N TYR A 388 -15.89 21.42 -10.06
CA TYR A 388 -15.95 20.47 -11.17
C TYR A 388 -17.32 20.45 -11.89
N LYS A 389 -17.80 21.61 -12.35
CA LYS A 389 -19.09 21.78 -13.03
C LYS A 389 -19.10 21.31 -14.50
N THR A 390 -17.95 20.99 -15.09
CA THR A 390 -17.80 20.90 -16.57
C THR A 390 -17.01 19.70 -17.11
N PHE A 391 -16.74 18.66 -16.31
CA PHE A 391 -16.16 17.42 -16.83
C PHE A 391 -17.21 16.32 -16.98
N SER A 392 -17.50 15.93 -18.22
CA SER A 392 -18.47 14.88 -18.51
C SER A 392 -17.88 13.49 -18.25
N ILE A 393 -18.01 12.99 -17.02
CA ILE A 393 -17.78 11.56 -16.72
C ILE A 393 -18.69 10.67 -17.59
N ASN A 394 -19.86 11.19 -18.00
CA ASN A 394 -20.73 10.54 -18.98
C ASN A 394 -20.05 10.34 -20.36
N ALA A 395 -19.10 11.20 -20.76
CA ALA A 395 -18.34 11.01 -22.00
C ALA A 395 -17.37 9.82 -21.87
N CYS A 396 -16.61 9.73 -20.77
CA CYS A 396 -15.79 8.55 -20.47
C CYS A 396 -16.64 7.26 -20.44
N ILE A 397 -17.82 7.29 -19.81
CA ILE A 397 -18.75 6.15 -19.80
C ILE A 397 -19.29 5.84 -21.20
N ALA A 398 -19.53 6.84 -22.05
CA ALA A 398 -19.95 6.64 -23.44
C ALA A 398 -18.83 6.01 -24.28
N ASP A 399 -17.59 6.48 -24.14
CA ASP A 399 -16.41 5.92 -24.82
C ASP A 399 -16.16 4.45 -24.41
N LEU A 400 -16.24 4.16 -23.10
CA LEU A 400 -16.13 2.80 -22.57
C LEU A 400 -17.22 1.87 -23.15
N ARG A 401 -18.45 2.38 -23.33
CA ARG A 401 -19.54 1.64 -24.00
C ARG A 401 -19.32 1.47 -25.50
N GLN A 402 -18.75 2.47 -26.18
CA GLN A 402 -18.46 2.39 -27.62
C GLN A 402 -17.34 1.39 -27.93
N LEU A 403 -16.33 1.26 -27.06
CA LEU A 403 -15.28 0.25 -27.19
C LEU A 403 -15.88 -1.16 -27.23
N VAL A 404 -16.83 -1.46 -26.34
CA VAL A 404 -17.52 -2.76 -26.31
C VAL A 404 -18.37 -3.01 -27.56
N SER A 405 -19.02 -1.98 -28.12
CA SER A 405 -19.78 -2.12 -29.39
C SER A 405 -18.93 -2.42 -30.64
N LYS A 406 -17.61 -2.49 -30.50
CA LYS A 406 -16.66 -2.86 -31.57
C LYS A 406 -15.88 -4.15 -31.27
N SER A 407 -16.18 -4.80 -30.15
CA SER A 407 -15.55 -6.07 -29.71
C SER A 407 -16.55 -7.23 -29.60
N LEU A 408 -17.84 -6.94 -29.80
CA LEU A 408 -18.93 -7.89 -30.07
C LEU A 408 -19.35 -7.76 -31.54
#